data_AF-A0A7Z1PF43-F1
#
_entry.id   AF-A0A7Z1PF43-F1
#
_cell.length_a   1.000
_cell.length_b   1.000
_cell.length_c   1.000
_cell.angle_alpha   90.00
_cell.angle_beta   90.00
_cell.angle_gamma   90.00
#
_symmetry.space_group_name_H-M   'P 1'
#
loop_
_entity.id
_entity.type
_entity.pdbx_description
1 polymer ?
#
loop_
_entity_poly.entity_id
_entity_poly.type
_entity_poly.pdbx_seq_one_letter_code
_entity_poly.pdbx_strand_id
1 'polypeptide(L)'
;MKDINTPPEVVEKIKALIEELHDVCIKNGVPLIISALVGRRATTRGELIDRLFSVHLDIPADVTDSSILAASEVLRMRAVPEAFITELEMIRKMMESAETCNCPECQADRARKH
;
A
#
# COMPACT_ATOMS: atom_id res chain seq x y z
N MET A 1 -3.31 16.81 13.12
CA MET A 1 -2.22 16.20 12.33
C MET A 1 -1.36 17.29 11.73
N LYS A 2 -0.08 17.03 11.43
CA LYS A 2 0.81 18.01 10.77
C LYS A 2 0.54 18.07 9.26
N ASP A 3 0.65 19.25 8.68
CA ASP A 3 0.68 19.42 7.22
C ASP A 3 1.87 18.65 6.62
N ILE A 4 1.67 18.15 5.40
CA ILE A 4 2.73 17.51 4.61
C ILE A 4 2.94 18.39 3.40
N ASN A 5 4.14 18.95 3.28
CA ASN A 5 4.51 19.80 2.16
C ASN A 5 5.87 19.35 1.65
N THR A 6 5.85 18.32 0.80
CA THR A 6 7.07 17.74 0.24
C THR A 6 7.66 18.72 -0.78
N PRO A 7 8.97 19.03 -0.72
CA PRO A 7 9.59 19.92 -1.69
C PRO A 7 9.40 19.41 -3.13
N PRO A 8 9.16 20.29 -4.13
CA PRO A 8 8.91 19.87 -5.51
C PRO A 8 9.98 18.95 -6.08
N GLU A 9 11.25 19.21 -5.80
CA GLU A 9 12.39 18.38 -6.24
C GLU A 9 12.34 16.96 -5.66
N VAL A 10 11.80 16.81 -4.45
CA VAL A 10 11.60 15.50 -3.82
C VAL A 10 10.40 14.80 -4.45
N VAL A 11 9.31 15.52 -4.75
CA VAL A 11 8.14 14.97 -5.45
C VAL A 11 8.52 14.43 -6.83
N GLU A 12 9.27 15.20 -7.62
CA GLU A 12 9.75 14.77 -8.94
C GLU A 12 10.67 13.54 -8.85
N LYS A 13 11.54 13.50 -7.84
CA LYS A 13 12.38 12.31 -7.60
C LYS A 13 11.56 11.08 -7.24
N ILE A 14 10.56 11.21 -6.36
CA ILE A 14 9.67 10.10 -6.01
C ILE A 14 8.91 9.62 -7.24
N LYS A 15 8.40 10.55 -8.06
CA LYS A 15 7.70 10.23 -9.31
C LYS A 15 8.59 9.43 -10.26
N ALA A 16 9.83 9.87 -10.50
CA ALA A 16 10.77 9.15 -11.36
C ALA A 16 11.06 7.72 -10.85
N LEU A 17 11.20 7.53 -9.54
CA LEU A 17 11.39 6.20 -8.93
C LEU A 17 10.15 5.30 -9.09
N ILE A 18 8.95 5.87 -8.95
CA ILE A 18 7.69 5.15 -9.16
C ILE A 18 7.58 4.70 -10.62
N GLU A 19 7.92 5.57 -11.57
CA GLU A 19 7.91 5.28 -13.01
C GLU A 19 8.91 4.17 -13.35
N GLU A 20 10.15 4.26 -12.86
CA GLU A 20 11.17 3.23 -13.08
C GLU A 20 10.75 1.87 -12.51
N LEU A 21 10.23 1.84 -11.27
CA LEU A 21 9.75 0.61 -10.65
C LEU A 21 8.56 0.02 -11.43
N HIS A 22 7.64 0.86 -11.87
CA HIS A 22 6.49 0.45 -12.66
C HIS A 22 6.92 -0.22 -13.97
N ASP A 23 7.85 0.38 -14.70
CA ASP A 23 8.38 -0.18 -15.94
C ASP A 23 9.07 -1.54 -15.72
N VAL A 24 9.85 -1.67 -14.64
CA VAL A 24 10.48 -2.95 -14.27
C VAL A 24 9.42 -4.00 -13.97
N CYS A 25 8.39 -3.66 -13.20
CA CYS A 25 7.30 -4.59 -12.86
C CYS A 25 6.53 -5.05 -14.11
N ILE A 26 6.15 -4.11 -14.99
CA ILE A 26 5.47 -4.44 -16.26
C ILE A 26 6.31 -5.41 -17.09
N LYS A 27 7.60 -5.11 -17.30
CA LYS A 27 8.49 -5.91 -18.15
C LYS A 27 8.64 -7.36 -17.66
N ASN A 28 8.38 -7.61 -16.38
CA ASN A 28 8.55 -8.92 -15.76
C ASN A 28 7.23 -9.56 -15.33
N GLY A 29 6.07 -8.98 -15.68
CA GLY A 29 4.75 -9.51 -15.29
C GLY A 29 4.55 -9.55 -13.78
N VAL A 30 5.15 -8.60 -13.05
CA VAL A 30 5.07 -8.53 -11.58
C VAL A 30 3.96 -7.56 -11.18
N PRO A 31 2.89 -8.01 -10.51
CA PRO A 31 1.84 -7.13 -10.04
C PRO A 31 2.38 -6.06 -9.09
N LEU A 32 1.96 -4.81 -9.28
CA LEU A 32 2.43 -3.66 -8.51
C LEU A 32 1.28 -2.74 -8.12
N ILE A 33 1.32 -2.29 -6.87
CA ILE A 33 0.58 -1.13 -6.38
C ILE A 33 1.54 -0.28 -5.58
N ILE A 34 1.58 1.01 -5.92
CA ILE A 34 2.38 1.98 -5.18
C ILE A 34 1.63 3.30 -5.08
N SER A 35 1.66 3.88 -3.89
CA SER A 35 1.14 5.23 -3.63
C SER A 35 2.07 5.97 -2.70
N ALA A 36 2.25 7.26 -2.95
CA ALA A 36 2.99 8.17 -2.08
C ALA A 36 2.15 9.41 -1.79
N LEU A 37 1.96 9.71 -0.50
CA LEU A 37 1.35 10.95 -0.03
C LEU A 37 2.42 12.06 -0.07
N VAL A 38 2.33 12.95 -1.06
CA VAL A 38 3.33 14.00 -1.29
C VAL A 38 2.87 15.37 -0.80
N GLY A 39 1.56 15.57 -0.61
CA GLY A 39 1.01 16.80 -0.08
C GLY A 39 -0.24 16.55 0.76
N ARG A 40 -0.35 17.27 1.88
CA ARG A 40 -1.57 17.40 2.66
C ARG A 40 -1.62 18.79 3.28
N ARG A 41 -2.67 19.55 2.96
CA ARG A 41 -2.92 20.87 3.55
C ARG A 41 -4.38 21.06 3.92
N ALA A 42 -4.63 21.70 5.06
CA ALA A 42 -5.96 22.13 5.43
C ALA A 42 -6.46 23.25 4.50
N THR A 43 -7.73 23.18 4.10
CA THR A 43 -8.43 24.20 3.31
C THR A 43 -9.78 24.53 3.94
N THR A 44 -10.43 25.60 3.48
CA THR A 44 -11.79 25.98 3.95
C THR A 44 -12.88 24.96 3.61
N ARG A 45 -12.58 23.97 2.73
CA ARG A 45 -13.52 22.92 2.30
C ARG A 45 -13.13 21.52 2.81
N GLY A 46 -12.17 21.43 3.73
CA GLY A 46 -11.61 20.17 4.23
C GLY A 46 -10.12 20.04 3.92
N GLU A 47 -9.61 18.82 3.83
CA GLU A 47 -8.20 18.58 3.50
C GLU A 47 -8.00 18.43 1.99
N LEU A 48 -6.98 19.11 1.45
CA LEU A 48 -6.47 18.82 0.10
C LEU A 48 -5.31 17.83 0.25
N ILE A 49 -5.37 16.75 -0.54
CA ILE A 49 -4.41 15.66 -0.52
C ILE A 49 -3.83 15.49 -1.92
N ASP A 50 -2.51 15.59 -2.04
CA ASP A 50 -1.77 15.32 -3.26
C ASP A 50 -1.06 13.96 -3.14
N ARG A 51 -1.38 13.05 -4.07
CA ARG A 51 -0.86 11.68 -4.08
C ARG A 51 -0.26 11.34 -5.44
N LEU A 52 0.85 10.63 -5.42
CA LEU A 52 1.32 9.86 -6.56
C LEU A 52 0.74 8.44 -6.44
N PHE A 53 0.29 7.87 -7.55
CA PHE A 53 -0.32 6.56 -7.57
C PHE A 53 -0.02 5.85 -8.90
N SER A 54 0.40 4.60 -8.81
CA SER A 54 0.63 3.74 -9.97
C SER A 54 0.24 2.30 -9.66
N VAL A 55 -0.38 1.63 -10.63
CA VAL A 55 -0.90 0.26 -10.50
C VAL A 55 -0.67 -0.51 -11.79
N HIS A 56 -0.20 -1.74 -11.65
CA HIS A 56 -0.09 -2.72 -12.71
C HIS A 56 -0.61 -4.07 -12.22
N LEU A 57 -1.64 -4.60 -12.88
CA LEU A 57 -2.25 -5.90 -12.60
C LEU A 57 -2.36 -6.65 -13.92
N ASP A 58 -1.27 -7.30 -14.33
CA ASP A 58 -1.27 -8.20 -15.50
C ASP A 58 -1.30 -9.64 -15.02
N ILE A 59 -2.47 -10.06 -14.53
CA ILE A 59 -2.72 -11.42 -14.07
C ILE A 59 -4.03 -11.88 -14.71
N PRO A 60 -4.15 -13.16 -15.13
CA PRO A 60 -5.42 -13.75 -15.50
C PRO A 60 -6.49 -13.50 -14.43
N ALA A 61 -7.71 -13.18 -14.87
CA ALA A 61 -8.84 -12.78 -14.01
C ALA A 61 -9.20 -13.83 -12.93
N ASP A 62 -8.79 -15.08 -13.11
CA ASP A 62 -9.00 -16.22 -12.24
C ASP A 62 -7.89 -16.43 -11.18
N VAL A 63 -6.74 -15.76 -11.32
CA VAL A 63 -5.58 -15.86 -10.38
C VAL A 63 -5.19 -14.47 -9.85
N THR A 64 -6.13 -13.53 -9.78
CA THR A 64 -5.84 -12.19 -9.26
C THR A 64 -5.68 -12.24 -7.74
N ASP A 65 -4.56 -11.74 -7.23
CA ASP A 65 -4.38 -11.52 -5.79
C ASP A 65 -5.42 -10.51 -5.30
N SER A 66 -6.40 -11.01 -4.55
CA SER A 66 -7.52 -10.22 -4.04
C SER A 66 -7.07 -9.10 -3.10
N SER A 67 -5.93 -9.26 -2.43
CA SER A 67 -5.38 -8.23 -1.54
C SER A 67 -4.82 -7.05 -2.34
N ILE A 68 -4.16 -7.33 -3.46
CA ILE A 68 -3.67 -6.32 -4.39
C ILE A 68 -4.88 -5.60 -5.01
N LEU A 69 -5.86 -6.33 -5.54
CA LEU A 69 -7.06 -5.71 -6.10
C LEU A 69 -7.77 -4.80 -5.08
N ALA A 70 -7.98 -5.28 -3.86
CA ALA A 70 -8.60 -4.50 -2.79
C ALA A 70 -7.79 -3.23 -2.44
N ALA A 71 -6.46 -3.34 -2.35
CA ALA A 71 -5.60 -2.18 -2.10
C ALA A 71 -5.70 -1.13 -3.20
N SER A 72 -5.80 -1.55 -4.47
CA SER A 72 -5.94 -0.63 -5.61
C SER A 72 -7.22 0.19 -5.53
N GLU A 73 -8.32 -0.45 -5.13
CA GLU A 73 -9.63 0.19 -5.00
C GLU A 73 -9.67 1.12 -3.78
N VAL A 74 -9.16 0.67 -2.63
CA VAL A 74 -9.07 1.50 -1.41
C VAL A 74 -8.26 2.78 -1.66
N LEU A 75 -7.14 2.68 -2.38
CA LEU A 75 -6.28 3.84 -2.67
C LEU A 75 -6.92 4.86 -3.63
N ARG A 76 -7.90 4.44 -4.43
CA ARG A 76 -8.71 5.31 -5.32
C ARG A 76 -9.86 6.02 -4.60
N MET A 77 -10.22 5.58 -3.39
CA MET A 77 -11.32 6.19 -2.64
C MET A 77 -10.96 7.62 -2.21
N ARG A 78 -11.93 8.54 -2.36
CA ARG A 78 -11.79 9.93 -1.88
C ARG A 78 -11.69 10.01 -0.36
N ALA A 79 -12.44 9.15 0.32
CA ALA A 79 -12.43 9.00 1.76
C ALA A 79 -12.68 7.52 2.07
N VAL A 80 -11.92 6.99 3.03
CA VAL A 80 -12.13 5.63 3.53
C VAL A 80 -13.14 5.72 4.69
N PRO A 81 -14.24 4.95 4.68
CA PRO A 81 -15.21 4.96 5.76
C PRO A 81 -14.57 4.65 7.12
N GLU A 82 -14.95 5.38 8.18
CA GLU A 82 -14.38 5.19 9.53
C GLU A 82 -14.58 3.77 10.07
N ALA A 83 -15.73 3.15 9.77
CA ALA A 83 -16.00 1.77 10.14
C ALA A 83 -14.95 0.82 9.52
N PHE A 84 -14.59 1.04 8.26
CA PHE A 84 -13.59 0.24 7.56
C PHE A 84 -12.19 0.44 8.15
N ILE A 85 -11.82 1.67 8.52
CA ILE A 85 -10.54 1.96 9.21
C ILE A 85 -10.49 1.19 10.54
N THR A 86 -11.59 1.25 11.31
CA THR A 86 -11.71 0.58 12.61
C THR A 86 -11.55 -0.93 12.48
N GLU A 87 -12.21 -1.53 11.50
CA GLU A 87 -12.09 -2.96 11.19
C GLU A 87 -10.65 -3.34 10.82
N LEU A 88 -9.99 -2.56 9.97
CA LEU A 88 -8.59 -2.79 9.60
C LEU A 88 -7.64 -2.70 10.81
N GLU A 89 -7.87 -1.75 11.73
CA GLU A 89 -7.08 -1.65 12.96
C GLU A 89 -7.29 -2.84 13.89
N MET A 90 -8.52 -3.36 13.98
CA MET A 90 -8.80 -4.59 14.73
C MET A 90 -8.08 -5.79 14.11
N ILE A 91 -8.15 -5.96 12.80
CA ILE A 91 -7.44 -7.03 12.08
C ILE A 91 -5.94 -6.91 12.30
N ARG A 92 -5.37 -5.70 12.19
CA ARG A 92 -3.94 -5.46 12.45
C ARG A 92 -3.54 -5.90 13.85
N LYS A 93 -4.30 -5.49 14.87
CA LYS A 93 -4.07 -5.89 16.27
C LYS A 93 -4.19 -7.40 16.44
N MET A 94 -5.18 -8.04 15.80
CA MET A 94 -5.32 -9.49 15.80
C MET A 94 -4.09 -10.17 15.20
N MET A 95 -3.58 -9.69 14.06
CA MET A 95 -2.37 -10.21 13.42
C MET A 95 -1.10 -9.97 14.26
N GLU A 96 -0.97 -8.80 14.89
CA GLU A 96 0.13 -8.48 15.80
C GLU A 96 0.08 -9.35 17.08
N SER A 97 -1.13 -9.67 17.54
CA SER A 97 -1.37 -10.52 18.71
C SER A 97 -1.41 -12.02 18.40
N ALA A 98 -1.53 -12.38 17.12
CA ALA A 98 -1.45 -13.76 16.67
C ALA A 98 -0.01 -14.19 16.88
N GLU A 99 0.24 -14.83 18.03
CA GLU A 99 1.52 -15.43 18.34
C GLU A 99 1.99 -16.23 17.12
N THR A 100 3.22 -15.96 16.67
CA THR A 100 3.84 -16.84 15.69
C THR A 100 3.78 -18.26 16.24
N CYS A 101 3.12 -19.16 15.53
CA CYS A 101 2.92 -20.53 15.99
C CYS A 101 4.26 -21.14 16.44
N ASN A 102 4.39 -21.45 17.73
CA ASN A 102 5.61 -21.96 18.33
C ASN A 102 5.67 -23.50 18.34
N CYS A 103 4.86 -24.16 17.50
CA CYS A 103 4.99 -25.61 17.35
C CYS A 103 6.36 -25.96 16.72
N PRO A 104 6.88 -27.17 16.98
CA PRO A 104 8.18 -27.60 16.46
C PRO A 104 8.31 -27.47 14.94
N GLU A 105 7.22 -27.68 14.21
CA GLU A 105 7.15 -27.57 12.74
C GLU A 105 7.32 -26.12 12.28
N CYS A 106 6.57 -25.18 12.85
CA CYS A 106 6.67 -23.75 12.51
C CYS A 106 7.98 -23.11 13.01
N GLN A 107 8.64 -23.68 14.01
CA GLN A 107 9.98 -23.28 14.42
C GLN A 107 11.04 -23.78 13.44
N ALA A 108 10.94 -25.04 13.01
CA ALA A 108 11.86 -25.64 12.02
C ALA A 108 11.79 -24.93 10.65
N ASP A 109 10.59 -24.56 10.20
CA ASP A 109 10.40 -23.81 8.95
C ASP A 109 10.98 -22.40 8.99
N ARG A 110 10.91 -21.73 10.15
CA ARG A 110 11.55 -20.41 10.34
C ARG A 110 13.07 -20.52 10.33
N ALA A 111 13.63 -21.57 10.92
CA ALA A 111 15.07 -21.82 10.92
C ALA A 111 15.65 -22.17 9.54
N ARG A 112 14.84 -22.64 8.60
CA ARG A 112 15.26 -22.95 7.21
C ARG A 112 15.26 -21.74 6.27
N LYS A 113 14.55 -20.67 6.62
CA LYS A 113 14.38 -19.47 5.78
C LYS A 113 15.35 -18.32 6.12
N HIS A 114 16.20 -18.49 7.13
CA HIS A 114 17.29 -17.58 7.52
C HIS A 114 18.64 -18.27 7.32
#